data_AF-A0A8C9AS28-F1
#
_entry.id   AF-A0A8C9AS28-F1
#
_cell.length_a   1.000
_cell.length_b   1.000
_cell.length_c   1.000
_cell.angle_alpha   90.00
_cell.angle_beta   90.00
_cell.angle_gamma   90.00
#
_symmetry.space_group_name_H-M   'P 1'
#
loop_
_entity.id
_entity.type
_entity.pdbx_description
1 polymer ?
#
loop_
_entity_poly.entity_id
_entity_poly.type
_entity_poly.pdbx_seq_one_letter_code
_entity_poly.pdbx_strand_id
1 'polypeptide(L)'
;MSSSGKPDLPVPLTNLKIQYTKIFINNEWYNSMSGKKFPVFNPATEEIICQVEEGDKEDVDKAVKAARQAFQIGSPWRTMDASERGRLLYKLADLIERDRLLLATMEAMNGGKLFSNAYLMDLGGCIKTLRYCAGWADKIQGRTIPADGDFFTYTRHEPIGVCGQIIPVSPWGNKGYFIQPTVFSDVRDDMRIAKEEIFGPVQQIMKFKSLDDVIKRANNTLYGLSAGIFTKDLDKAITVSSALQAGTVWVNCYSVVSAQCPFGGFKMSGNGRELGEYGLHEYTEVKTVTVKISQKNS
;
A
#
# COMPACT_ATOMS: atom_id res chain seq x y z
N MET A 1 4.84 -22.34 28.78
CA MET A 1 6.06 -22.42 27.94
C MET A 1 5.70 -23.17 26.66
N SER A 2 5.21 -22.47 25.64
CA SER A 2 5.09 -23.05 24.29
C SER A 2 6.37 -22.71 23.55
N SER A 3 7.12 -23.73 23.12
CA SER A 3 8.28 -23.59 22.25
C SER A 3 7.89 -22.81 20.99
N SER A 4 8.24 -21.53 20.94
CA SER A 4 8.17 -20.70 19.74
C SER A 4 9.26 -21.19 18.79
N GLY A 5 8.98 -22.30 18.08
CA GLY A 5 9.77 -22.70 16.93
C GLY A 5 9.75 -21.55 15.93
N LYS A 6 10.94 -21.08 15.53
CA LYS A 6 11.03 -20.14 14.40
C LYS A 6 10.28 -20.80 13.23
N PRO A 7 9.38 -20.10 12.53
CA PRO A 7 8.75 -20.67 11.34
C PRO A 7 9.85 -21.14 10.38
N ASP A 8 9.76 -22.37 9.90
CA ASP A 8 10.73 -22.93 8.95
C ASP A 8 10.78 -22.04 7.71
N LEU A 9 11.91 -21.37 7.51
CA LEU A 9 12.15 -20.56 6.33
C LEU A 9 12.61 -21.49 5.21
N PRO A 10 11.85 -21.65 4.10
CA PRO A 10 12.30 -22.45 2.97
C PRO A 10 13.51 -21.80 2.29
N VAL A 11 14.21 -22.57 1.46
CA VAL A 11 15.34 -22.07 0.66
C VAL A 11 14.81 -21.47 -0.65
N PRO A 12 15.30 -20.29 -1.11
CA PRO A 12 14.92 -19.73 -2.40
C PRO A 12 15.18 -20.70 -3.56
N LEU A 13 14.38 -20.58 -4.63
CA LEU A 13 14.55 -21.41 -5.83
C LEU A 13 15.85 -21.05 -6.57
N THR A 14 16.65 -22.05 -6.94
CA THR A 14 17.92 -21.85 -7.66
C THR A 14 17.75 -21.61 -9.15
N ASN A 15 16.70 -22.18 -9.77
CA ASN A 15 16.43 -22.10 -11.21
C ASN A 15 15.06 -21.46 -11.49
N LEU A 16 14.79 -20.30 -10.89
CA LEU A 16 13.55 -19.56 -11.13
C LEU A 16 13.45 -19.18 -12.62
N LYS A 17 12.40 -19.63 -13.31
CA LYS A 17 12.10 -19.24 -14.69
C LYS A 17 11.07 -18.13 -14.72
N ILE A 18 11.41 -17.01 -15.35
CA ILE A 18 10.45 -15.93 -15.60
C ILE A 18 9.53 -16.33 -16.75
N GLN A 19 8.22 -16.32 -16.49
CA GLN A 19 7.20 -16.74 -17.45
C GLN A 19 6.38 -15.56 -17.99
N TYR A 20 6.09 -14.56 -17.16
CA TYR A 20 5.17 -13.49 -17.46
C TYR A 20 5.92 -12.17 -17.62
N THR A 21 6.06 -11.68 -18.86
CA THR A 21 6.84 -10.48 -19.20
C THR A 21 6.09 -9.52 -20.13
N LYS A 22 4.78 -9.70 -20.27
CA LYS A 22 3.92 -9.02 -21.24
C LYS A 22 2.92 -8.10 -20.56
N ILE A 23 2.28 -7.23 -21.33
CA ILE A 23 1.20 -6.36 -20.87
C ILE A 23 -0.05 -7.22 -20.63
N PHE A 24 -0.70 -7.08 -19.47
CA PHE A 24 -1.89 -7.87 -19.11
C PHE A 24 -3.17 -7.04 -19.26
N ILE A 25 -4.00 -7.37 -20.24
CA ILE A 25 -5.27 -6.68 -20.50
C ILE A 25 -6.34 -7.74 -20.76
N ASN A 26 -7.54 -7.57 -20.19
CA ASN A 26 -8.69 -8.45 -20.44
C ASN A 26 -8.38 -9.95 -20.25
N ASN A 27 -7.62 -10.29 -19.21
CA ASN A 27 -7.15 -11.64 -18.89
C ASN A 27 -6.22 -12.30 -19.92
N GLU A 28 -5.58 -11.51 -20.79
CA GLU A 28 -4.66 -11.98 -21.83
C GLU A 28 -3.33 -11.20 -21.83
N TRP A 29 -2.31 -11.79 -22.46
CA TRP A 29 -0.95 -11.24 -22.52
C TRP A 29 -0.63 -10.65 -23.90
N TYR A 30 -0.32 -9.36 -23.94
CA TYR A 30 -0.06 -8.58 -25.16
C TYR A 30 1.39 -8.09 -25.23
N ASN A 31 1.93 -8.02 -26.44
CA ASN A 31 3.14 -7.24 -26.69
C ASN A 31 2.79 -5.74 -26.69
N SER A 32 3.78 -4.88 -26.44
CA SER A 32 3.60 -3.43 -26.54
C SER A 32 3.21 -3.02 -27.97
N MET A 33 2.43 -1.95 -28.09
CA MET A 33 2.07 -1.41 -29.41
C MET A 33 3.27 -0.88 -30.19
N SER A 34 4.28 -0.38 -29.48
CA SER A 34 5.55 0.05 -30.07
C SER A 34 6.46 -1.11 -30.46
N GLY A 35 6.21 -2.32 -29.94
CA GLY A 35 7.10 -3.48 -30.04
C GLY A 35 8.37 -3.37 -29.19
N LYS A 36 8.54 -2.28 -28.44
CA LYS A 36 9.70 -2.06 -27.57
C LYS A 36 9.62 -2.89 -26.29
N LYS A 37 10.80 -3.14 -25.73
CA LYS A 37 11.00 -3.82 -24.46
C LYS A 37 12.10 -3.11 -23.68
N PHE A 38 12.05 -3.22 -22.36
CA PHE A 38 13.12 -2.74 -21.49
C PHE A 38 13.69 -3.87 -20.63
N PRO A 39 15.00 -3.83 -20.32
CA PRO A 39 15.62 -4.80 -19.44
C PRO A 39 15.18 -4.60 -17.99
N VAL A 40 14.98 -5.72 -17.30
CA VAL A 40 14.83 -5.78 -15.84
C VAL A 40 16.10 -6.40 -15.28
N PHE A 41 16.71 -5.75 -14.28
CA PHE A 41 18.01 -6.14 -13.75
C PHE A 41 17.86 -6.80 -12.39
N ASN A 42 18.86 -7.58 -11.99
CA ASN A 42 19.03 -8.00 -10.61
C ASN A 42 19.92 -6.96 -9.89
N PRO A 43 19.44 -6.21 -8.88
CA PRO A 43 20.24 -5.16 -8.25
C PRO A 43 21.47 -5.66 -7.46
N ALA A 44 21.54 -6.97 -7.15
CA ALA A 44 22.69 -7.57 -6.48
C ALA A 44 23.85 -7.91 -7.43
N THR A 45 23.55 -8.21 -8.71
CA THR A 45 24.54 -8.63 -9.72
C THR A 45 24.61 -7.71 -10.94
N GLU A 46 23.62 -6.84 -11.11
CA GLU A 46 23.30 -6.01 -12.28
C GLU A 46 23.05 -6.78 -13.57
N GLU A 47 22.98 -8.10 -13.50
CA GLU A 47 22.70 -8.90 -14.68
C GLU A 47 21.23 -8.71 -15.07
N ILE A 48 20.96 -8.77 -16.37
CA ILE A 48 19.59 -8.75 -16.88
C ILE A 48 18.90 -10.05 -16.47
N ILE A 49 17.81 -9.92 -15.72
CA ILE A 49 16.90 -11.03 -15.41
C ILE A 49 16.11 -11.41 -16.66
N CYS A 50 15.47 -10.42 -17.30
CA CYS A 50 14.68 -10.60 -18.52
C CYS A 50 14.39 -9.26 -19.22
N GLN A 51 13.71 -9.33 -20.36
CA GLN A 51 13.12 -8.18 -21.06
C GLN A 51 11.60 -8.19 -20.86
N VAL A 52 11.02 -7.02 -20.54
CA VAL A 52 9.58 -6.83 -20.35
C VAL A 52 9.05 -5.86 -21.41
N GLU A 53 7.83 -6.08 -21.87
CA GLU A 53 7.16 -5.20 -22.84
C GLU A 53 7.06 -3.76 -22.28
N GLU A 54 7.52 -2.79 -23.07
CA GLU A 54 7.49 -1.37 -22.72
C GLU A 54 6.15 -0.77 -23.15
N GLY A 55 5.18 -0.81 -22.24
CA GLY A 55 3.87 -0.21 -22.47
C GLY A 55 3.94 1.32 -22.53
N ASP A 56 3.26 1.90 -23.51
CA ASP A 56 3.15 3.36 -23.68
C ASP A 56 1.66 3.79 -23.65
N LYS A 57 1.39 5.06 -23.94
CA LYS A 57 0.06 5.66 -23.93
C LYS A 57 -0.98 4.81 -24.69
N GLU A 58 -0.65 4.29 -25.85
CA GLU A 58 -1.58 3.47 -26.66
C GLU A 58 -1.97 2.16 -25.97
N ASP A 59 -1.06 1.56 -25.21
CA ASP A 59 -1.32 0.36 -24.41
C ASP A 59 -2.19 0.70 -23.18
N VAL A 60 -1.92 1.84 -22.54
CA VAL A 60 -2.75 2.38 -21.45
C VAL A 60 -4.18 2.65 -21.95
N ASP A 61 -4.34 3.27 -23.12
CA ASP A 61 -5.65 3.54 -23.71
C ASP A 61 -6.45 2.23 -23.95
N LYS A 62 -5.78 1.15 -24.37
CA LYS A 62 -6.41 -0.18 -24.49
C LYS A 62 -6.82 -0.74 -23.13
N ALA A 63 -5.95 -0.65 -22.13
CA ALA A 63 -6.24 -1.11 -20.78
C ALA A 63 -7.46 -0.37 -20.18
N VAL A 64 -7.52 0.95 -20.37
CA VAL A 64 -8.63 1.79 -19.91
C VAL A 64 -9.93 1.42 -20.64
N LYS A 65 -9.91 1.17 -21.95
CA LYS A 65 -11.09 0.71 -22.70
C LYS A 65 -11.60 -0.63 -22.17
N ALA A 66 -10.72 -1.60 -21.94
CA ALA A 66 -11.09 -2.89 -21.36
C ALA A 66 -11.68 -2.75 -19.95
N ALA A 67 -11.04 -1.96 -19.08
CA ALA A 67 -11.53 -1.69 -17.73
C ALA A 67 -12.91 -0.98 -17.76
N ARG A 68 -13.09 -0.01 -18.66
CA ARG A 68 -14.37 0.68 -18.85
C ARG A 68 -15.47 -0.27 -19.32
N GLN A 69 -15.15 -1.22 -20.20
CA GLN A 69 -16.10 -2.24 -20.66
C GLN A 69 -16.48 -3.19 -19.51
N ALA A 70 -15.50 -3.66 -18.74
CA ALA A 70 -15.74 -4.50 -17.56
C ALA A 70 -16.61 -3.80 -16.51
N PHE A 71 -16.61 -2.46 -16.44
CA PHE A 71 -17.37 -1.68 -15.47
C PHE A 71 -18.77 -1.22 -15.94
N GLN A 72 -19.19 -1.57 -17.17
CA GLN A 72 -20.52 -1.18 -17.68
C GLN A 72 -21.67 -1.74 -16.83
N ILE A 73 -22.76 -0.97 -16.69
CA ILE A 73 -23.97 -1.46 -15.99
C ILE A 73 -24.47 -2.73 -16.69
N GLY A 74 -24.78 -3.76 -15.92
CA GLY A 74 -25.18 -5.07 -16.44
C GLY A 74 -24.00 -6.01 -16.77
N SER A 75 -22.75 -5.56 -16.64
CA SER A 75 -21.59 -6.45 -16.81
C SER A 75 -21.48 -7.47 -15.68
N PRO A 76 -20.79 -8.61 -15.90
CA PRO A 76 -20.56 -9.61 -14.86
C PRO A 76 -19.94 -9.02 -13.57
N TRP A 77 -19.01 -8.08 -13.68
CA TRP A 77 -18.39 -7.43 -12.51
C TRP A 77 -19.36 -6.53 -11.74
N ARG A 78 -20.27 -5.85 -12.45
CA ARG A 78 -21.25 -4.92 -11.84
C ARG A 78 -22.47 -5.62 -11.26
N THR A 79 -22.85 -6.78 -11.79
CA THR A 79 -24.00 -7.56 -11.30
C THR A 79 -23.60 -8.65 -10.32
N MET A 80 -22.30 -8.95 -10.18
CA MET A 80 -21.81 -9.90 -9.19
C MET A 80 -22.14 -9.46 -7.76
N ASP A 81 -22.54 -10.43 -6.94
CA ASP A 81 -22.77 -10.25 -5.52
C ASP A 81 -21.52 -9.73 -4.81
N ALA A 82 -21.76 -8.87 -3.83
CA ALA A 82 -20.68 -8.27 -3.05
C ALA A 82 -19.83 -9.31 -2.32
N SER A 83 -20.47 -10.38 -1.81
CA SER A 83 -19.82 -11.52 -1.17
C SER A 83 -18.90 -12.29 -2.13
N GLU A 84 -19.30 -12.44 -3.40
CA GLU A 84 -18.51 -13.16 -4.41
C GLU A 84 -17.23 -12.42 -4.79
N ARG A 85 -17.25 -11.07 -4.77
CA ARG A 85 -15.99 -10.29 -4.86
C ARG A 85 -15.03 -10.63 -3.71
N GLY A 86 -15.56 -10.75 -2.50
CA GLY A 86 -14.80 -11.23 -1.33
C GLY A 86 -14.25 -12.65 -1.54
N ARG A 87 -15.06 -13.56 -2.09
CA ARG A 87 -14.65 -14.93 -2.40
C ARG A 87 -13.48 -14.98 -3.40
N LEU A 88 -13.52 -14.16 -4.45
CA LEU A 88 -12.45 -14.05 -5.43
C LEU A 88 -11.15 -13.47 -4.83
N LEU A 89 -11.24 -12.47 -3.96
CA LEU A 89 -10.08 -11.92 -3.25
C LEU A 89 -9.45 -12.94 -2.29
N TYR A 90 -10.26 -13.71 -1.55
CA TYR A 90 -9.76 -14.84 -0.77
C TYR A 90 -9.07 -15.88 -1.65
N LYS A 91 -9.67 -16.24 -2.79
CA LYS A 91 -9.07 -17.18 -3.72
C LYS A 91 -7.73 -16.69 -4.25
N LEU A 92 -7.60 -15.40 -4.56
CA LEU A 92 -6.33 -14.80 -4.97
C LEU A 92 -5.28 -14.91 -3.86
N ALA A 93 -5.64 -14.63 -2.60
CA ALA A 93 -4.75 -14.81 -1.47
C ALA A 93 -4.28 -16.27 -1.32
N ASP A 94 -5.18 -17.24 -1.51
CA ASP A 94 -4.84 -18.67 -1.46
C ASP A 94 -3.89 -19.09 -2.59
N LEU A 95 -4.04 -18.52 -3.79
CA LEU A 95 -3.13 -18.75 -4.91
C LEU A 95 -1.75 -18.13 -4.67
N ILE A 96 -1.70 -16.93 -4.09
CA ILE A 96 -0.44 -16.29 -3.68
C ILE A 96 0.24 -17.09 -2.56
N GLU A 97 -0.52 -17.62 -1.60
CA GLU A 97 0.02 -18.46 -0.54
C GLU A 97 0.55 -19.79 -1.09
N ARG A 98 -0.14 -20.41 -2.04
CA ARG A 98 0.34 -21.60 -2.78
C ARG A 98 1.70 -21.33 -3.44
N ASP A 99 1.83 -20.19 -4.11
CA ASP A 99 3.04 -19.83 -4.88
C ASP A 99 4.03 -18.98 -4.07
N ARG A 100 3.89 -18.90 -2.75
CA ARG A 100 4.64 -17.98 -1.88
C ARG A 100 6.14 -18.09 -2.03
N LEU A 101 6.67 -19.30 -2.16
CA LEU A 101 8.11 -19.54 -2.35
C LEU A 101 8.60 -18.98 -3.69
N LEU A 102 7.84 -19.19 -4.76
CA LEU A 102 8.17 -18.69 -6.10
C LEU A 102 8.14 -17.15 -6.11
N LEU A 103 7.08 -16.55 -5.57
CA LEU A 103 6.92 -15.10 -5.52
C LEU A 103 7.97 -14.43 -4.64
N ALA A 104 8.28 -14.99 -3.46
CA ALA A 104 9.33 -14.45 -2.59
C ALA A 104 10.73 -14.58 -3.20
N THR A 105 11.00 -15.65 -3.95
CA THR A 105 12.28 -15.79 -4.68
C THR A 105 12.39 -14.71 -5.77
N MET A 106 11.31 -14.49 -6.52
CA MET A 106 11.25 -13.46 -7.57
C MET A 106 11.40 -12.06 -6.98
N GLU A 107 10.72 -11.77 -5.88
CA GLU A 107 10.78 -10.49 -5.17
C GLU A 107 12.20 -10.20 -4.66
N ALA A 108 12.86 -11.19 -4.06
CA ALA A 108 14.24 -11.06 -3.58
C ALA A 108 15.22 -10.82 -4.75
N MET A 109 15.04 -11.55 -5.85
CA MET A 109 15.90 -11.44 -7.04
C MET A 109 15.74 -10.10 -7.76
N ASN A 110 14.51 -9.63 -7.95
CA ASN A 110 14.20 -8.41 -8.68
C ASN A 110 14.37 -7.15 -7.81
N GLY A 111 13.90 -7.20 -6.57
CA GLY A 111 13.92 -6.05 -5.65
C GLY A 111 15.19 -5.92 -4.82
N GLY A 112 16.08 -6.91 -4.83
CA GLY A 112 17.31 -6.91 -4.02
C GLY A 112 17.08 -7.05 -2.51
N LYS A 113 15.85 -7.39 -2.11
CA LYS A 113 15.49 -7.55 -0.70
C LYS A 113 15.96 -8.92 -0.19
N LEU A 114 16.29 -8.99 1.10
CA LEU A 114 16.57 -10.27 1.76
C LEU A 114 15.39 -11.22 1.59
N PHE A 115 15.65 -12.43 1.12
CA PHE A 115 14.61 -13.45 0.90
C PHE A 115 13.78 -13.74 2.16
N SER A 116 14.41 -13.77 3.33
CA SER A 116 13.69 -13.94 4.61
C SER A 116 12.63 -12.87 4.82
N ASN A 117 12.93 -11.62 4.47
CA ASN A 117 12.02 -10.50 4.60
C ASN A 117 10.91 -10.57 3.54
N ALA A 118 11.26 -10.88 2.29
CA ALA A 118 10.28 -11.10 1.22
C ALA A 118 9.29 -12.21 1.60
N TYR A 119 9.79 -13.36 2.06
CA TYR A 119 8.95 -14.50 2.39
C TYR A 119 8.11 -14.26 3.66
N LEU A 120 8.72 -13.83 4.77
CA LEU A 120 8.04 -13.74 6.07
C LEU A 120 7.21 -12.47 6.22
N MET A 121 7.70 -11.32 5.75
CA MET A 121 7.07 -10.02 5.94
C MET A 121 6.24 -9.61 4.73
N ASP A 122 6.83 -9.50 3.54
CA ASP A 122 6.13 -8.92 2.39
C ASP A 122 5.00 -9.83 1.91
N LEU A 123 5.29 -11.08 1.56
CA LEU A 123 4.27 -12.03 1.13
C LEU A 123 3.28 -12.34 2.25
N GLY A 124 3.74 -12.39 3.50
CA GLY A 124 2.87 -12.52 4.67
C GLY A 124 1.90 -11.34 4.80
N GLY A 125 2.37 -10.11 4.55
CA GLY A 125 1.59 -8.89 4.50
C GLY A 125 0.59 -8.89 3.35
N CYS A 126 1.03 -9.18 2.13
CA CYS A 126 0.16 -9.26 0.94
C CYS A 126 -1.02 -10.22 1.16
N ILE A 127 -0.76 -11.43 1.66
CA ILE A 127 -1.80 -12.42 1.94
C ILE A 127 -2.78 -11.89 3.00
N LYS A 128 -2.28 -11.30 4.10
CA LYS A 128 -3.13 -10.72 5.15
C LYS A 128 -3.97 -9.55 4.63
N THR A 129 -3.39 -8.65 3.84
CA THR A 129 -4.09 -7.49 3.28
C THR A 129 -5.19 -7.92 2.32
N LEU A 130 -4.92 -8.86 1.41
CA LEU A 130 -5.96 -9.38 0.51
C LEU A 130 -7.11 -10.03 1.28
N ARG A 131 -6.79 -10.85 2.30
CA ARG A 131 -7.79 -11.49 3.16
C ARG A 131 -8.59 -10.46 3.97
N TYR A 132 -7.96 -9.37 4.42
CA TYR A 132 -8.64 -8.26 5.10
C TYR A 132 -9.61 -7.53 4.16
N CYS A 133 -9.15 -7.12 2.97
CA CYS A 133 -9.99 -6.46 1.98
C CYS A 133 -11.14 -7.35 1.49
N ALA A 134 -10.91 -8.66 1.36
CA ALA A 134 -11.94 -9.64 1.02
C ALA A 134 -13.12 -9.60 2.01
N GLY A 135 -12.83 -9.47 3.31
CA GLY A 135 -13.84 -9.37 4.35
C GLY A 135 -14.69 -8.09 4.30
N TRP A 136 -14.22 -7.03 3.63
CA TRP A 136 -14.97 -5.79 3.47
C TRP A 136 -15.92 -5.77 2.28
N ALA A 137 -15.77 -6.70 1.34
CA ALA A 137 -16.42 -6.62 0.03
C ALA A 137 -17.96 -6.46 0.09
N ASP A 138 -18.60 -7.03 1.12
CA ASP A 138 -20.04 -7.00 1.40
C ASP A 138 -20.44 -6.14 2.61
N LYS A 139 -19.49 -5.39 3.19
CA LYS A 139 -19.69 -4.54 4.39
C LYS A 139 -19.59 -3.04 4.08
N ILE A 140 -19.40 -2.67 2.82
CA ILE A 140 -19.47 -1.28 2.36
C ILE A 140 -20.94 -0.87 2.30
N GLN A 141 -21.39 -0.13 3.32
CA GLN A 141 -22.79 0.25 3.49
C GLN A 141 -23.01 1.75 3.30
N GLY A 142 -24.15 2.09 2.70
CA GLY A 142 -24.70 3.45 2.74
C GLY A 142 -25.36 3.78 4.08
N ARG A 143 -26.27 4.75 4.07
CA ARG A 143 -27.02 5.20 5.24
C ARG A 143 -28.48 5.45 4.86
N THR A 144 -29.39 5.28 5.82
CA THR A 144 -30.71 5.92 5.79
C THR A 144 -30.61 7.23 6.57
N ILE A 145 -31.14 8.31 6.01
CA ILE A 145 -30.94 9.67 6.53
C ILE A 145 -32.30 10.29 6.85
N PRO A 146 -32.53 10.77 8.10
CA PRO A 146 -33.78 11.41 8.49
C PRO A 146 -33.81 12.87 8.00
N ALA A 147 -33.87 13.06 6.68
CA ALA A 147 -33.95 14.39 6.07
C ALA A 147 -35.23 15.11 6.48
N ASP A 148 -35.21 16.45 6.54
CA ASP A 148 -36.38 17.26 6.83
C ASP A 148 -37.48 17.10 5.75
N GLY A 149 -38.75 17.29 6.16
CA GLY A 149 -39.91 17.10 5.28
C GLY A 149 -40.31 15.64 5.04
N ASP A 150 -41.27 15.44 4.13
CA ASP A 150 -41.84 14.14 3.77
C ASP A 150 -41.02 13.43 2.67
N PHE A 151 -39.79 13.06 3.03
CA PHE A 151 -38.87 12.37 2.15
C PHE A 151 -38.26 11.13 2.80
N PHE A 152 -38.05 10.09 1.99
CA PHE A 152 -37.18 8.98 2.31
C PHE A 152 -35.83 9.19 1.61
N THR A 153 -34.77 9.40 2.39
CA THR A 153 -33.41 9.62 1.88
C THR A 153 -32.49 8.49 2.29
N TYR A 154 -31.71 8.00 1.34
CA TYR A 154 -30.65 7.03 1.59
C TYR A 154 -29.44 7.26 0.69
N THR A 155 -28.29 6.74 1.08
CA THR A 155 -27.07 6.77 0.25
C THR A 155 -26.74 5.39 -0.30
N ARG A 156 -26.15 5.38 -1.49
CA ARG A 156 -25.50 4.22 -2.10
C ARG A 156 -24.01 4.51 -2.17
N HIS A 157 -23.19 3.60 -1.68
CA HIS A 157 -21.74 3.67 -1.87
C HIS A 157 -21.41 2.85 -3.12
N GLU A 158 -21.26 3.52 -4.24
CA GLU A 158 -20.96 2.90 -5.53
C GLU A 158 -19.44 2.87 -5.73
N PRO A 159 -18.87 1.95 -6.52
CA PRO A 159 -17.45 2.04 -6.89
C PRO A 159 -17.22 3.27 -7.77
N ILE A 160 -16.08 3.96 -7.61
CA ILE A 160 -15.74 5.15 -8.41
C ILE A 160 -15.64 4.83 -9.91
N GLY A 161 -15.08 3.67 -10.25
CA GLY A 161 -14.98 3.17 -11.62
C GLY A 161 -13.58 2.72 -12.00
N VAL A 162 -13.07 3.23 -13.13
CA VAL A 162 -11.71 2.89 -13.60
C VAL A 162 -10.69 3.59 -12.70
N CYS A 163 -9.90 2.80 -11.97
CA CYS A 163 -8.86 3.30 -11.05
C CYS A 163 -7.48 3.16 -11.69
N GLY A 164 -6.76 4.27 -11.87
CA GLY A 164 -5.35 4.25 -12.27
C GLY A 164 -4.46 4.12 -11.04
N GLN A 165 -3.74 3.01 -10.91
CA GLN A 165 -2.89 2.71 -9.75
C GLN A 165 -1.42 2.63 -10.20
N ILE A 166 -0.59 3.56 -9.72
CA ILE A 166 0.84 3.62 -9.99
C ILE A 166 1.57 3.26 -8.71
N ILE A 167 2.38 2.20 -8.74
CA ILE A 167 3.13 1.69 -7.58
C ILE A 167 4.61 2.01 -7.73
N PRO A 168 5.33 2.31 -6.63
CA PRO A 168 6.76 2.57 -6.69
C PRO A 168 7.54 1.30 -7.00
N VAL A 169 8.72 1.48 -7.58
CA VAL A 169 9.74 0.45 -7.73
C VAL A 169 11.03 0.92 -7.08
N SER A 170 11.86 0.00 -6.59
CA SER A 170 13.18 0.34 -6.06
C SER A 170 14.08 0.90 -7.18
N PRO A 171 14.88 1.95 -6.92
CA PRO A 171 15.74 2.56 -7.93
C PRO A 171 16.89 1.63 -8.38
N TRP A 172 17.37 1.86 -9.61
CA TRP A 172 18.40 1.09 -10.32
C TRP A 172 19.67 1.94 -10.55
N GLY A 173 20.87 1.34 -10.61
CA GLY A 173 22.00 1.94 -11.35
C GLY A 173 23.42 1.34 -11.26
N ASN A 174 23.95 0.68 -12.29
CA ASN A 174 25.36 0.52 -12.69
C ASN A 174 26.44 -0.26 -11.89
N LYS A 175 26.45 -0.38 -10.54
CA LYS A 175 27.20 -1.48 -9.87
C LYS A 175 26.64 -1.92 -8.52
N GLY A 176 26.43 -3.24 -8.31
CA GLY A 176 25.70 -3.89 -7.21
C GLY A 176 25.51 -2.95 -6.03
N TYR A 177 24.27 -2.51 -5.81
CA TYR A 177 23.95 -1.23 -5.15
C TYR A 177 24.09 -1.27 -3.63
N PHE A 178 25.17 -1.90 -3.14
CA PHE A 178 25.49 -2.06 -1.74
C PHE A 178 26.12 -0.77 -1.21
N ILE A 179 25.42 -0.14 -0.27
CA ILE A 179 25.91 1.01 0.48
C ILE A 179 26.16 0.54 1.91
N GLN A 180 27.29 0.96 2.48
CA GLN A 180 27.59 0.65 3.88
C GLN A 180 26.55 1.31 4.81
N PRO A 181 26.07 0.60 5.85
CA PRO A 181 25.27 1.22 6.90
C PRO A 181 26.04 2.40 7.50
N THR A 182 25.49 3.60 7.39
CA THR A 182 26.17 4.85 7.73
C THR A 182 25.43 5.55 8.87
N VAL A 183 26.15 6.01 9.89
CA VAL A 183 25.55 6.70 11.04
C VAL A 183 26.22 8.06 11.22
N PHE A 184 25.42 9.13 11.22
CA PHE A 184 25.83 10.48 11.59
C PHE A 184 25.30 10.83 12.97
N SER A 185 26.18 11.30 13.85
CA SER A 185 25.82 11.87 15.15
C SER A 185 25.98 13.39 15.14
N ASP A 186 25.41 14.06 16.15
CA ASP A 186 25.42 15.53 16.28
C ASP A 186 24.85 16.26 15.04
N VAL A 187 23.85 15.63 14.41
CA VAL A 187 23.14 16.20 13.26
C VAL A 187 22.31 17.40 13.73
N ARG A 188 22.31 18.46 12.93
CA ARG A 188 21.55 19.69 13.16
C ARG A 188 20.42 19.83 12.16
N ASP A 189 19.34 20.47 12.59
CA ASP A 189 18.11 20.61 11.81
C ASP A 189 18.31 21.40 10.50
N ASP A 190 19.38 22.19 10.37
CA ASP A 190 19.71 22.97 9.18
C ASP A 190 20.39 22.15 8.06
N MET A 191 20.95 20.99 8.40
CA MET A 191 21.69 20.12 7.46
C MET A 191 20.76 19.46 6.44
N ARG A 192 21.26 19.26 5.21
CA ARG A 192 20.54 18.54 4.14
C ARG A 192 20.10 17.14 4.57
N ILE A 193 20.99 16.38 5.22
CA ILE A 193 20.71 15.02 5.71
C ILE A 193 19.62 14.98 6.79
N ALA A 194 19.24 16.12 7.39
CA ALA A 194 18.14 16.22 8.34
C ALA A 194 16.81 16.64 7.69
N LYS A 195 16.82 17.04 6.42
CA LYS A 195 15.67 17.62 5.71
C LYS A 195 15.22 16.81 4.50
N GLU A 196 16.16 16.26 3.75
CA GLU A 196 15.90 15.56 2.49
C GLU A 196 15.80 14.04 2.74
N GLU A 197 14.84 13.38 2.10
CA GLU A 197 14.68 11.93 2.17
C GLU A 197 15.84 11.23 1.43
N ILE A 198 16.65 10.46 2.16
CA ILE A 198 17.82 9.76 1.59
C ILE A 198 17.40 8.45 0.90
N PHE A 199 16.40 7.75 1.45
CA PHE A 199 15.92 6.45 0.97
C PHE A 199 17.00 5.34 0.91
N GLY A 200 18.03 5.46 1.75
CA GLY A 200 19.15 4.53 1.85
C GLY A 200 19.56 4.26 3.30
N PRO A 201 20.58 3.40 3.53
CA PRO A 201 20.96 2.95 4.87
C PRO A 201 21.82 4.00 5.61
N VAL A 202 21.28 5.22 5.78
CA VAL A 202 21.95 6.35 6.42
C VAL A 202 21.11 6.85 7.58
N GLN A 203 21.63 6.72 8.80
CA GLN A 203 20.97 7.12 10.05
C GLN A 203 21.50 8.47 10.55
N GLN A 204 20.61 9.27 11.12
CA GLN A 204 20.87 10.59 11.68
C GLN A 204 20.47 10.59 13.15
N ILE A 205 21.37 11.07 14.01
CA ILE A 205 21.15 11.16 15.45
C ILE A 205 21.29 12.61 15.88
N MET A 206 20.19 13.17 16.39
CA MET A 206 20.13 14.52 16.96
C MET A 206 19.96 14.46 18.48
N LYS A 207 20.49 15.46 19.19
CA LYS A 207 20.26 15.64 20.63
C LYS A 207 19.13 16.63 20.87
N PHE A 208 18.38 16.44 21.95
CA PHE A 208 17.40 17.40 22.46
C PHE A 208 17.45 17.39 24.00
N LYS A 209 16.86 18.43 24.62
CA LYS A 209 16.78 18.54 26.08
C LYS A 209 15.35 18.75 26.59
N SER A 210 14.57 19.56 25.88
CA SER A 210 13.18 19.88 26.25
C SER A 210 12.19 19.12 25.37
N LEU A 211 11.07 18.70 25.96
CA LEU A 211 9.99 18.05 25.23
C LEU A 211 9.33 19.01 24.23
N ASP A 212 9.12 20.27 24.63
CA ASP A 212 8.52 21.28 23.77
C ASP A 212 9.41 21.60 22.58
N ASP A 213 10.74 21.63 22.79
CA ASP A 213 11.72 21.86 21.73
C ASP A 213 11.70 20.72 20.72
N VAL A 214 11.75 19.45 21.18
CA VAL A 214 11.76 18.32 20.25
C VAL A 214 10.45 18.17 19.48
N ILE A 215 9.30 18.50 20.08
CA ILE A 215 8.01 18.51 19.36
C ILE A 215 8.04 19.57 18.25
N LYS A 216 8.49 20.80 18.56
CA LYS A 216 8.60 21.87 17.56
C LYS A 216 9.52 21.47 16.40
N ARG A 217 10.68 20.89 16.73
CA ARG A 217 11.68 20.45 15.74
C ARG A 217 11.16 19.29 14.89
N ALA A 218 10.53 18.29 15.51
CA ALA A 218 9.93 17.16 14.79
C ALA A 218 8.81 17.60 13.83
N ASN A 219 8.03 18.61 14.20
CA ASN A 219 6.98 19.16 13.35
C ASN A 219 7.48 20.19 12.32
N ASN A 220 8.72 20.70 12.46
CA ASN A 220 9.32 21.69 11.56
C ASN A 220 9.86 21.04 10.27
N THR A 221 8.95 20.44 9.52
CA THR A 221 9.21 19.78 8.24
C THR A 221 7.96 19.86 7.36
N LEU A 222 8.16 19.77 6.06
CA LEU A 222 7.08 19.65 5.07
C LEU A 222 6.46 18.24 5.05
N TYR A 223 7.18 17.25 5.60
CA TYR A 223 6.74 15.86 5.69
C TYR A 223 5.90 15.59 6.93
N GLY A 224 5.22 14.43 6.95
CA GLY A 224 4.37 14.00 8.05
C GLY A 224 3.85 12.59 7.88
N LEU A 225 4.67 11.67 7.35
CA LEU A 225 4.22 10.28 7.11
C LEU A 225 4.02 9.53 8.43
N SER A 226 5.07 9.44 9.24
CA SER A 226 5.05 8.71 10.51
C SER A 226 6.04 9.28 11.53
N ALA A 227 5.88 8.89 12.79
CA ALA A 227 6.78 9.23 13.88
C ALA A 227 6.83 8.12 14.94
N GLY A 228 7.84 8.14 15.81
CA GLY A 228 8.01 7.16 16.89
C GLY A 228 8.41 7.83 18.21
N ILE A 229 7.82 7.35 19.31
CA ILE A 229 8.07 7.82 20.67
C ILE A 229 8.53 6.63 21.51
N PHE A 230 9.65 6.77 22.23
CA PHE A 230 10.13 5.74 23.15
C PHE A 230 10.19 6.33 24.56
N THR A 231 9.28 5.88 25.42
CA THR A 231 9.12 6.37 26.80
C THR A 231 8.37 5.35 27.66
N LYS A 232 8.66 5.33 28.97
CA LYS A 232 7.88 4.56 29.96
C LYS A 232 6.78 5.40 30.64
N ASP A 233 6.80 6.71 30.40
CA ASP A 233 5.89 7.69 30.99
C ASP A 233 4.65 7.83 30.10
N LEU A 234 3.48 7.54 30.67
CA LEU A 234 2.20 7.52 29.96
C LEU A 234 1.78 8.92 29.49
N ASP A 235 1.92 9.93 30.36
CA ASP A 235 1.52 11.30 30.05
C ASP A 235 2.35 11.85 28.89
N LYS A 236 3.67 11.55 28.88
CA LYS A 236 4.53 11.88 27.74
C LYS A 236 4.11 11.15 26.47
N ALA A 237 3.78 9.87 26.55
CA ALA A 237 3.37 9.11 25.37
C ALA A 237 2.11 9.72 24.73
N ILE A 238 1.07 9.99 25.52
CA ILE A 238 -0.20 10.55 25.03
C ILE A 238 -0.03 12.00 24.56
N THR A 239 0.65 12.83 25.34
CA THR A 239 0.83 14.26 25.01
C THR A 239 1.65 14.42 23.73
N VAL A 240 2.76 13.72 23.60
CA VAL A 240 3.65 13.83 22.42
C VAL A 240 2.97 13.23 21.20
N SER A 241 2.32 12.08 21.32
CA SER A 241 1.63 11.47 20.17
C SER A 241 0.51 12.36 19.62
N SER A 242 -0.21 13.07 20.49
CA SER A 242 -1.23 14.02 20.09
C SER A 242 -0.65 15.29 19.44
N ALA A 243 0.56 15.69 19.83
CA ALA A 243 1.20 16.91 19.35
C ALA A 243 1.98 16.73 18.03
N LEU A 244 2.38 15.50 17.68
CA LEU A 244 3.12 15.22 16.46
C LEU A 244 2.21 15.27 15.22
N GLN A 245 2.64 16.00 14.20
CA GLN A 245 1.92 16.18 12.93
C GLN A 245 2.30 15.08 11.93
N ALA A 246 1.98 13.83 12.29
CA ALA A 246 2.27 12.65 11.49
C ALA A 246 1.05 11.74 11.33
N GLY A 247 0.97 11.02 10.21
CA GLY A 247 -0.14 10.11 9.89
C GLY A 247 -0.24 8.90 10.81
N THR A 248 0.90 8.36 11.22
CA THR A 248 1.00 7.25 12.17
C THR A 248 2.05 7.57 13.22
N VAL A 249 1.68 7.48 14.49
CA VAL A 249 2.63 7.64 15.61
C VAL A 249 2.73 6.33 16.36
N TRP A 250 3.93 5.74 16.37
CA TRP A 250 4.22 4.54 17.13
C TRP A 250 4.75 4.89 18.53
N VAL A 251 4.36 4.12 19.53
CA VAL A 251 4.84 4.27 20.92
C VAL A 251 5.51 2.97 21.36
N ASN A 252 6.80 3.05 21.72
CA ASN A 252 7.67 1.93 22.10
C ASN A 252 7.80 0.82 21.05
N CYS A 253 7.54 1.16 19.78
CA CYS A 253 7.73 0.32 18.62
C CYS A 253 7.99 1.20 17.38
N TYR A 254 8.29 0.59 16.24
CA TYR A 254 8.43 1.30 14.97
C TYR A 254 8.11 0.37 13.80
N SER A 255 7.63 0.93 12.68
CA SER A 255 7.30 0.18 11.45
C SER A 255 6.29 -0.95 11.66
N VAL A 256 5.42 -0.85 12.68
CA VAL A 256 4.33 -1.81 12.88
C VAL A 256 3.16 -1.39 11.99
N VAL A 257 3.01 -2.09 10.87
CA VAL A 257 1.95 -1.88 9.88
C VAL A 257 1.05 -3.11 9.86
N SER A 258 -0.27 -2.89 9.78
CA SER A 258 -1.25 -3.96 9.72
C SER A 258 -2.45 -3.52 8.89
N ALA A 259 -3.06 -4.45 8.15
CA ALA A 259 -4.13 -4.14 7.18
C ALA A 259 -5.37 -3.48 7.81
N GLN A 260 -5.58 -3.65 9.12
CA GLN A 260 -6.70 -3.08 9.87
C GLN A 260 -6.54 -1.59 10.17
N CYS A 261 -5.31 -1.08 10.17
CA CYS A 261 -5.01 0.29 10.57
C CYS A 261 -4.79 1.16 9.33
N PRO A 262 -5.40 2.35 9.25
CA PRO A 262 -5.14 3.27 8.14
C PRO A 262 -3.70 3.77 8.17
N PHE A 263 -3.11 3.97 6.99
CA PHE A 263 -1.77 4.52 6.81
C PHE A 263 -1.80 5.60 5.73
N GLY A 264 -1.08 6.69 5.93
CA GLY A 264 -0.99 7.79 4.97
C GLY A 264 -0.56 9.09 5.63
N GLY A 265 -0.01 10.01 4.85
CA GLY A 265 0.69 11.18 5.37
C GLY A 265 -0.18 12.34 5.85
N PHE A 266 0.42 13.17 6.68
CA PHE A 266 0.09 14.58 6.84
C PHE A 266 0.92 15.42 5.86
N LYS A 267 0.48 16.66 5.61
CA LYS A 267 1.22 17.66 4.81
C LYS A 267 1.59 17.12 3.42
N MET A 268 2.86 17.25 3.01
CA MET A 268 3.32 16.79 1.68
C MET A 268 3.60 15.29 1.61
N SER A 269 3.43 14.54 2.71
CA SER A 269 3.63 13.09 2.71
C SER A 269 2.43 12.30 2.15
N GLY A 270 1.36 12.97 1.72
CA GLY A 270 0.25 12.34 1.00
C GLY A 270 -1.09 12.99 1.31
N ASN A 271 -2.07 12.69 0.45
CA ASN A 271 -3.47 13.01 0.66
C ASN A 271 -4.24 11.70 0.66
N GLY A 272 -5.14 11.54 1.64
CA GLY A 272 -5.88 10.30 1.81
C GLY A 272 -5.21 9.28 2.73
N ARG A 273 -5.82 8.11 2.84
CA ARG A 273 -5.39 6.97 3.65
C ARG A 273 -5.60 5.68 2.88
N GLU A 274 -4.65 4.77 3.00
CA GLU A 274 -4.78 3.38 2.56
C GLU A 274 -4.98 2.46 3.76
N LEU A 275 -5.39 1.22 3.50
CA LEU A 275 -5.71 0.20 4.52
C LEU A 275 -6.88 0.61 5.43
N GLY A 276 -7.20 -0.26 6.39
CA GLY A 276 -8.31 -0.07 7.32
C GLY A 276 -9.67 0.10 6.64
N GLU A 277 -10.66 0.52 7.41
CA GLU A 277 -11.96 0.94 6.87
C GLU A 277 -11.83 2.23 6.05
N TYR A 278 -11.00 3.17 6.51
CA TYR A 278 -10.84 4.49 5.92
C TYR A 278 -10.39 4.45 4.46
N GLY A 279 -9.50 3.51 4.11
CA GLY A 279 -9.03 3.41 2.73
C GLY A 279 -10.10 3.01 1.72
N LEU A 280 -11.22 2.44 2.18
CA LEU A 280 -12.35 2.11 1.30
C LEU A 280 -13.07 3.37 0.81
N HIS A 281 -13.08 4.45 1.60
CA HIS A 281 -13.79 5.68 1.25
C HIS A 281 -13.28 6.29 -0.05
N GLU A 282 -11.97 6.22 -0.29
CA GLU A 282 -11.32 6.75 -1.50
C GLU A 282 -11.54 5.92 -2.75
N TYR A 283 -12.14 4.73 -2.61
CA TYR A 283 -12.59 3.89 -3.73
C TYR A 283 -14.12 3.87 -3.89
N THR A 284 -14.83 4.71 -3.13
CA THR A 284 -16.30 4.82 -3.17
C THR A 284 -16.79 6.19 -3.63
N GLU A 285 -17.78 6.19 -4.51
CA GLU A 285 -18.55 7.35 -4.92
C GLU A 285 -19.91 7.32 -4.20
N VAL A 286 -20.19 8.34 -3.39
CA VAL A 286 -21.42 8.40 -2.60
C VAL A 286 -22.54 9.02 -3.45
N LYS A 287 -23.64 8.28 -3.63
CA LYS A 287 -24.84 8.75 -4.30
C LYS A 287 -25.99 8.89 -3.30
N THR A 288 -26.47 10.11 -3.10
CA THR A 288 -27.69 10.38 -2.32
C THR A 288 -28.93 10.21 -3.20
N VAL A 289 -29.90 9.43 -2.74
CA VAL A 289 -31.21 9.26 -3.36
C VAL A 289 -32.26 9.77 -2.39
N THR A 290 -33.10 10.70 -2.85
CA THR A 290 -34.19 11.28 -2.06
C THR A 290 -35.50 11.04 -2.79
N VAL A 291 -36.43 10.36 -2.12
CA VAL A 291 -37.73 9.98 -2.67
C VAL A 291 -38.81 10.72 -1.91
N LYS A 292 -39.65 11.48 -2.62
CA LYS A 292 -40.84 12.09 -2.02
C LYS A 292 -41.79 10.99 -1.53
N ILE A 293 -42.23 11.09 -0.29
CA ILE A 293 -43.25 10.21 0.30
C ILE A 293 -44.46 11.05 0.73
N SER A 294 -45.59 10.39 1.02
CA SER A 294 -46.81 11.08 1.42
C SER A 294 -46.71 11.71 2.81
N GLN A 295 -46.09 10.99 3.75
CA GLN A 295 -45.90 11.41 5.13
C GLN A 295 -44.73 10.64 5.74
N LYS A 296 -43.73 11.33 6.27
CA LYS A 296 -42.63 10.72 7.02
C LYS A 296 -43.03 10.50 8.48
N ASN A 297 -42.60 9.37 9.05
CA ASN A 297 -42.70 9.07 10.49
C ASN A 297 -41.32 8.64 11.01
N SER A 298 -41.11 8.79 12.33
CA SER A 298 -39.89 8.38 13.05
C SER A 298 -39.82 6.87 13.27
#